data_AF-U2Y3I1-F1
#
_entry.id   AF-U2Y3I1-F1
#
_cell.length_a   1.000
_cell.length_b   1.000
_cell.length_c   1.000
_cell.angle_alpha   90.00
_cell.angle_beta   90.00
_cell.angle_gamma   90.00
#
_symmetry.space_group_name_H-M   'P 1'
#
loop_
_entity.id
_entity.type
_entity.pdbx_description
1 polymer ?
#
loop_
_entity_poly.entity_id
_entity_poly.type
_entity_poly.pdbx_seq_one_letter_code
_entity_poly.pdbx_strand_id
1 'polypeptide(L)'
;MMVFVSMNIGRLLALVLPLQVERGLASVILMALGGWAIYNVYKPKGDGSDSSMECDGTGEANRFSGAVQVLKRPELGDLDRSGTISQKEALLIGIALSMDSFGAGISSSLLHFPPLSFSLLVGVFTLMFIRVGLSLGYMVSKTGIMKKATMLPGVVLIVLGLIKLFR
;
A
#
# COMPACT_ATOMS: atom_id res chain seq x y z
N MET A 1 -12.68 -0.02 11.01
CA MET A 1 -12.88 1.44 11.11
C MET A 1 -12.55 2.15 9.80
N MET A 2 -11.31 2.10 9.29
CA MET A 2 -10.97 2.75 8.00
C MET A 2 -11.79 2.26 6.80
N VAL A 3 -12.01 0.95 6.65
CA VAL A 3 -12.83 0.38 5.56
C VAL A 3 -14.27 0.89 5.60
N PHE A 4 -14.87 0.97 6.79
CA PHE A 4 -16.23 1.49 6.96
C PHE A 4 -16.33 2.97 6.55
N VAL A 5 -15.38 3.81 6.98
CA VAL A 5 -15.33 5.23 6.56
C VAL A 5 -15.12 5.34 5.06
N SER A 6 -14.19 4.55 4.51
CA SER A 6 -13.90 4.49 3.09
C SER A 6 -15.12 4.11 2.25
N MET A 7 -15.93 3.13 2.68
CA MET A 7 -17.13 2.72 1.97
C MET A 7 -18.20 3.81 1.96
N ASN A 8 -18.32 4.62 3.02
CA ASN A 8 -19.24 5.76 3.04
C ASN A 8 -18.79 6.85 2.05
N ILE A 9 -17.49 7.16 2.03
CA ILE A 9 -16.90 8.10 1.05
C ILE A 9 -17.06 7.56 -0.37
N GLY A 10 -16.77 6.28 -0.59
CA GLY A 10 -16.89 5.61 -1.88
C GLY A 10 -18.32 5.58 -2.41
N ARG A 11 -19.33 5.45 -1.53
CA ARG A 11 -20.75 5.53 -1.91
C ARG A 11 -21.13 6.93 -2.43
N LEU A 12 -20.52 7.98 -1.89
CA LEU A 12 -20.69 9.36 -2.37
C LEU A 12 -19.97 9.55 -3.72
N LEU A 13 -18.76 8.98 -3.86
CA LEU A 13 -17.98 9.03 -5.09
C LEU A 13 -18.61 8.25 -6.25
N ALA A 14 -19.31 7.15 -5.94
CA ALA A 14 -20.04 6.33 -6.91
C ALA A 14 -21.12 7.11 -7.67
N LEU A 15 -21.64 8.20 -7.09
CA LEU A 15 -22.62 9.07 -7.73
C LEU A 15 -21.99 10.01 -8.78
N VAL A 16 -20.67 10.23 -8.71
CA VAL A 16 -19.93 11.15 -9.57
C VAL A 16 -19.14 10.40 -10.66
N LEU A 17 -18.94 9.09 -10.51
CA LEU A 17 -18.10 8.29 -11.39
C LEU A 17 -18.89 7.65 -12.55
N PRO A 18 -18.67 8.05 -13.82
CA PRO A 18 -19.14 7.27 -14.96
C PRO A 18 -18.35 5.95 -15.08
N LEU A 19 -19.04 4.81 -15.00
CA LEU A 19 -18.46 3.44 -14.98
C LEU A 19 -17.52 3.10 -16.15
N GLN A 20 -17.56 3.86 -17.24
CA GLN A 20 -16.75 3.61 -18.44
C GLN A 20 -15.27 4.01 -18.25
N VAL A 21 -15.00 5.00 -17.38
CA VAL A 21 -13.64 5.49 -17.11
C VAL A 21 -12.88 4.54 -16.17
N GLU A 22 -13.58 3.71 -15.40
CA GLU A 22 -12.97 2.85 -14.38
C GLU A 22 -12.04 1.77 -14.92
N ARG A 23 -12.37 1.19 -16.08
CA ARG A 23 -11.60 0.06 -16.63
C ARG A 23 -10.24 0.53 -17.13
N GLY A 24 -10.24 1.58 -17.96
CA GLY A 24 -9.01 2.14 -18.54
C GLY A 24 -8.12 2.78 -17.48
N LEU A 25 -8.69 3.51 -16.53
CA LEU A 25 -7.90 4.16 -15.47
C LEU A 25 -7.19 3.12 -14.58
N ALA A 26 -7.90 2.06 -14.18
CA ALA A 26 -7.33 1.03 -13.32
C ALA A 26 -6.23 0.21 -14.03
N SER A 27 -6.40 -0.12 -15.31
CA SER A 27 -5.36 -0.85 -16.06
C SER A 27 -4.09 -0.02 -16.23
N VAL A 28 -4.23 1.28 -16.52
CA VAL A 28 -3.10 2.21 -16.64
C VAL A 28 -2.34 2.32 -15.30
N ILE A 29 -3.06 2.51 -14.20
CA ILE A 29 -2.45 2.63 -12.86
C ILE A 29 -1.71 1.33 -12.48
N LEU A 30 -2.33 0.16 -12.70
CA LEU A 30 -1.71 -1.14 -12.37
C LEU A 30 -0.47 -1.42 -13.21
N MET A 31 -0.51 -1.15 -14.52
CA MET A 31 0.66 -1.28 -15.39
C MET A 31 1.79 -0.33 -14.99
N ALA A 32 1.46 0.94 -14.71
CA ALA A 32 2.45 1.94 -14.30
C ALA A 32 3.12 1.57 -12.97
N LEU A 33 2.35 1.19 -11.94
CA LEU A 33 2.87 0.76 -10.64
C LEU A 33 3.68 -0.55 -10.75
N GLY A 34 3.21 -1.51 -11.54
CA GLY A 34 3.92 -2.77 -11.77
C GLY A 34 5.26 -2.56 -12.47
N GLY A 35 5.28 -1.75 -13.53
CA GLY A 35 6.50 -1.36 -14.23
C GLY A 35 7.48 -0.62 -13.32
N TRP A 36 6.98 0.33 -12.53
CA TRP A 36 7.79 1.06 -11.54
C TRP A 36 8.35 0.14 -10.45
N ALA A 37 7.56 -0.79 -9.93
CA ALA A 37 7.99 -1.76 -8.93
C ALA A 37 9.11 -2.66 -9.46
N ILE A 38 9.00 -3.15 -10.70
CA ILE A 38 10.04 -3.94 -11.35
C ILE A 38 11.29 -3.10 -11.61
N TYR A 39 11.13 -1.87 -12.11
CA TYR A 39 12.26 -0.95 -12.34
C TYR A 39 13.06 -0.69 -11.05
N ASN A 40 12.38 -0.53 -9.91
CA ASN A 40 13.02 -0.35 -8.62
C ASN A 40 13.85 -1.56 -8.16
N VAL A 41 13.54 -2.78 -8.63
CA VAL A 41 14.33 -3.99 -8.34
C VAL A 41 15.61 -4.07 -9.19
N TYR A 42 15.57 -3.57 -10.42
CA TYR A 42 16.73 -3.60 -11.32
C TYR A 42 17.70 -2.44 -11.10
N LYS A 43 17.25 -1.31 -10.52
CA LYS A 43 18.16 -0.23 -10.14
C LYS A 43 19.11 -0.75 -9.04
N PRO A 44 20.43 -0.87 -9.29
CA PRO A 44 21.36 -1.26 -8.25
C PRO A 44 21.30 -0.22 -7.14
N LYS A 45 21.32 -0.67 -5.87
CA LYS A 45 21.33 0.16 -4.67
C LYS A 45 22.69 0.86 -4.55
N GLY A 46 22.99 1.76 -5.49
CA GLY A 46 24.05 2.76 -5.40
C GLY A 46 23.55 3.97 -4.63
N ASP A 47 24.41 4.53 -3.80
CA ASP A 47 24.15 5.70 -2.95
C ASP A 47 23.42 6.83 -3.69
N GLY A 48 22.37 7.39 -3.04
CA GLY A 48 21.76 8.67 -3.38
C GLY A 48 20.72 8.68 -4.51
N SER A 49 19.62 9.42 -4.26
CA SER A 49 18.64 9.91 -5.24
C SER A 49 17.65 8.91 -5.86
N ASP A 50 16.37 9.20 -6.05
CA ASP A 50 15.49 10.29 -5.66
C ASP A 50 14.10 9.76 -6.02
N SER A 51 13.16 9.91 -5.10
CA SER A 51 11.77 10.16 -5.46
C SER A 51 11.38 11.36 -4.60
N SER A 52 11.95 12.49 -5.01
CA SER A 52 11.42 13.82 -4.75
C SER A 52 10.02 13.88 -5.35
N MET A 53 9.03 13.61 -4.52
CA MET A 53 7.82 14.41 -4.56
C MET A 53 8.09 15.55 -3.58
N GLU A 54 8.66 16.63 -4.09
CA GLU A 54 8.66 17.92 -3.41
C GLU A 54 7.20 18.34 -3.22
N CYS A 55 6.66 18.10 -2.03
CA CYS A 55 5.59 18.94 -1.50
C CYS A 55 6.29 20.13 -0.83
N ASP A 56 6.66 21.11 -1.65
CA ASP A 56 7.03 22.44 -1.19
C ASP A 56 5.80 23.09 -0.53
N GLY A 57 6.00 23.60 0.68
CA GLY A 57 4.91 24.02 1.57
C GLY A 57 5.36 24.24 3.02
N THR A 58 6.30 25.17 3.18
CA THR A 58 6.50 26.10 4.31
C THR A 58 5.85 25.75 5.67
N GLY A 59 6.69 25.51 6.70
CA GLY A 59 6.40 25.92 8.09
C GLY A 59 6.32 24.85 9.19
N GLU A 60 5.93 23.60 8.89
CA GLU A 60 5.75 22.52 9.90
C GLU A 60 6.68 21.31 9.70
N ALA A 61 7.73 21.49 8.89
CA ALA A 61 8.51 20.42 8.26
C ALA A 61 9.30 19.50 9.20
N ASN A 62 9.56 19.86 10.47
CA ASN A 62 10.44 19.04 11.31
C ASN A 62 9.76 17.79 11.91
N ARG A 63 8.43 17.83 12.14
CA ARG A 63 7.68 16.65 12.64
C ARG A 63 7.18 15.76 11.50
N PHE A 64 6.83 16.37 10.37
CA PHE A 64 6.44 15.65 9.17
C PHE A 64 7.63 14.94 8.51
N SER A 65 8.84 15.50 8.57
CA SER A 65 10.04 14.84 8.04
C SER A 65 10.29 13.47 8.67
N GLY A 66 10.20 13.36 10.01
CA GLY A 66 10.31 12.08 10.71
C GLY A 66 9.19 11.10 10.32
N ALA A 67 7.96 11.59 10.22
CA ALA A 67 6.81 10.79 9.79
C ALA A 67 6.96 10.24 8.36
N VAL A 68 7.36 11.09 7.42
CA VAL A 68 7.63 10.75 6.02
C VAL A 68 8.79 9.76 5.91
N GLN A 69 9.80 9.87 6.78
CA GLN A 69 10.93 8.94 6.81
C GLN A 69 10.51 7.53 7.26
N VAL A 70 9.59 7.40 8.22
CA VAL A 70 9.00 6.10 8.62
C VAL A 70 8.17 5.50 7.48
N LEU A 71 7.39 6.31 6.74
CA LEU A 71 6.69 5.83 5.54
C LEU A 71 7.67 5.39 4.42
N LYS A 72 8.82 6.04 4.30
CA LYS A 72 9.82 5.75 3.26
C LYS A 72 10.64 4.49 3.55
N ARG A 73 10.80 4.12 4.83
CA ARG A 73 11.49 2.90 5.27
C ARG A 73 10.76 2.26 6.46
N PRO A 74 9.60 1.61 6.24
CA PRO A 74 8.89 0.90 7.32
C PRO A 74 9.70 -0.27 7.90
N GLU A 75 10.71 -0.75 7.15
CA GLU A 75 11.72 -1.73 7.59
C GLU A 75 12.61 -1.21 8.73
N LEU A 76 12.69 0.11 8.92
CA LEU A 76 13.37 0.79 10.02
C LEU A 76 12.35 1.45 10.96
N GLY A 77 11.25 0.77 11.26
CA GLY A 77 10.15 1.30 12.08
C GLY A 77 10.51 1.79 13.49
N ASP A 78 11.77 1.62 13.89
CA ASP A 78 12.44 2.22 15.05
C ASP A 78 13.23 3.45 14.56
N LEU A 79 12.56 4.61 14.48
CA LEU A 79 13.12 5.85 13.95
C LEU A 79 14.10 6.48 14.95
N ASP A 80 13.80 6.37 16.23
CA ASP A 80 14.62 6.90 17.32
C ASP A 80 15.74 5.93 17.76
N ARG A 81 15.84 4.75 17.14
CA ARG A 81 16.82 3.69 17.48
C ARG A 81 16.79 3.35 18.96
N SER A 82 15.61 3.45 19.59
CA SER A 82 15.43 3.13 21.01
C SER A 82 15.41 1.62 21.26
N GLY A 83 15.30 0.81 20.20
CA GLY A 83 15.11 -0.64 20.28
C GLY A 83 13.67 -1.03 20.63
N THR A 84 12.75 -0.07 20.71
CA THR A 84 11.33 -0.30 20.99
C THR A 84 10.46 0.54 20.08
N ILE A 85 9.34 -0.02 19.59
CA ILE A 85 8.40 0.74 18.76
C ILE A 85 7.56 1.64 19.68
N SER A 86 7.75 2.94 19.55
CA SER A 86 6.97 3.94 20.27
C SER A 86 5.50 3.94 19.82
N GLN A 87 4.59 4.39 20.68
CA GLN A 87 3.16 4.48 20.37
C GLN A 87 2.88 5.30 19.09
N LYS A 88 3.69 6.34 18.85
CA LYS A 88 3.57 7.22 17.67
C LYS A 88 4.03 6.53 16.38
N GLU A 89 5.11 5.76 16.45
CA GLU A 89 5.66 5.01 15.31
C GLU A 89 4.71 3.86 14.93
N ALA A 90 4.20 3.14 15.92
CA ALA A 90 3.18 2.11 15.73
C ALA A 90 1.92 2.67 15.07
N LEU A 91 1.45 3.84 15.50
CA LEU A 91 0.29 4.52 14.90
C LEU A 91 0.56 4.86 13.43
N LEU A 92 1.74 5.39 13.13
CA LEU A 92 2.09 5.82 11.77
C LEU A 92 2.23 4.65 10.80
N ILE A 93 2.92 3.57 11.20
CA ILE A 93 3.00 2.33 10.42
C ILE A 93 1.59 1.75 10.23
N GLY A 94 0.76 1.79 11.27
CA GLY A 94 -0.64 1.36 11.21
C GLY A 94 -1.47 2.16 10.19
N ILE A 95 -1.28 3.48 10.13
CA ILE A 95 -1.95 4.34 9.13
C ILE A 95 -1.46 4.01 7.71
N ALA A 96 -0.15 3.86 7.51
CA ALA A 96 0.42 3.51 6.21
C ALA A 96 -0.12 2.17 5.70
N LEU A 97 -0.19 1.15 6.58
CA LEU A 97 -0.76 -0.14 6.24
C LEU A 97 -2.26 -0.06 5.95
N SER A 98 -3.02 0.74 6.72
CA SER A 98 -4.47 0.87 6.53
C SER A 98 -4.86 1.55 5.21
N MET A 99 -3.94 2.29 4.58
CA MET A 99 -4.18 2.98 3.31
C MET A 99 -4.40 2.00 2.14
N ASP A 100 -3.86 0.78 2.21
CA ASP A 100 -4.15 -0.29 1.23
C ASP A 100 -5.64 -0.68 1.29
N SER A 101 -6.11 -0.91 2.50
CA SER A 101 -7.47 -1.36 2.81
C SER A 101 -8.48 -0.23 2.59
N PHE A 102 -8.04 1.03 2.67
CA PHE A 102 -8.84 2.19 2.26
C PHE A 102 -9.20 2.12 0.77
N GLY A 103 -8.25 1.80 -0.12
CA GLY A 103 -8.51 1.61 -1.54
C GLY A 103 -9.47 0.44 -1.82
N ALA A 104 -9.32 -0.66 -1.09
CA ALA A 104 -10.26 -1.78 -1.14
C ALA A 104 -11.67 -1.37 -0.65
N GLY A 105 -11.78 -0.52 0.37
CA GLY A 105 -13.03 0.04 0.86
C GLY A 105 -13.79 0.85 -0.21
N ILE A 106 -13.11 1.78 -0.90
CA ILE A 106 -13.71 2.54 -2.00
C ILE A 106 -14.14 1.57 -3.11
N SER A 107 -13.24 0.68 -3.52
CA SER A 107 -13.49 -0.28 -4.60
C SER A 107 -14.69 -1.19 -4.32
N SER A 108 -14.84 -1.64 -3.06
CA SER A 108 -15.95 -2.50 -2.65
C SER A 108 -17.29 -1.77 -2.55
N SER A 109 -17.29 -0.45 -2.30
CA SER A 109 -18.51 0.35 -2.23
C SER A 109 -19.23 0.43 -3.59
N LEU A 110 -18.47 0.39 -4.68
CA LEU A 110 -18.98 0.34 -6.05
C LEU A 110 -19.70 -0.99 -6.35
N LEU A 111 -19.33 -2.06 -5.64
CA LEU A 111 -19.94 -3.38 -5.72
C LEU A 111 -21.14 -3.54 -4.78
N HIS A 112 -21.57 -2.49 -4.08
CA HIS A 112 -22.75 -2.46 -3.20
C HIS A 112 -22.71 -3.47 -2.05
N PHE A 113 -21.53 -3.87 -1.57
CA PHE A 113 -21.41 -4.77 -0.43
C PHE A 113 -21.89 -4.13 0.90
N PRO A 114 -22.47 -4.92 1.83
CA PRO A 114 -22.87 -4.43 3.14
C PRO A 114 -21.63 -4.01 3.97
N PRO A 115 -21.54 -2.72 4.41
CA PRO A 115 -20.30 -2.18 4.99
C PRO A 115 -19.83 -2.84 6.28
N LEU A 116 -20.77 -3.25 7.14
CA LEU A 116 -20.46 -3.81 8.44
C LEU A 116 -19.80 -5.19 8.31
N SER A 117 -20.39 -6.08 7.50
CA SER A 117 -19.88 -7.44 7.27
C SER A 117 -18.55 -7.42 6.52
N PHE A 118 -18.44 -6.58 5.49
CA PHE A 118 -17.22 -6.47 4.70
C PHE A 118 -16.06 -5.90 5.53
N SER A 119 -16.27 -4.85 6.33
CA SER A 119 -15.22 -4.28 7.17
C SER A 119 -14.73 -5.26 8.25
N LEU A 120 -15.61 -6.10 8.81
CA LEU A 120 -15.22 -7.09 9.80
C LEU A 120 -14.37 -8.19 9.15
N LEU A 121 -14.80 -8.66 7.99
CA LEU A 121 -14.12 -9.71 7.24
C LEU A 121 -12.73 -9.26 6.77
N VAL A 122 -12.61 -8.04 6.21
CA VAL A 122 -11.31 -7.46 5.83
C VAL A 122 -10.40 -7.33 7.05
N GLY A 123 -10.91 -6.85 8.19
CA GLY A 123 -10.12 -6.75 9.41
C GLY A 123 -9.54 -8.10 9.87
N VAL A 124 -10.35 -9.16 9.84
CA VAL A 124 -9.89 -10.52 10.18
C VAL A 124 -8.85 -11.02 9.19
N PHE A 125 -9.09 -10.86 7.89
CA PHE A 125 -8.14 -11.26 6.86
C PHE A 125 -6.83 -10.50 6.96
N THR A 126 -6.84 -9.18 7.13
CA THR A 126 -5.63 -8.37 7.28
C THR A 126 -4.79 -8.87 8.46
N LEU A 127 -5.40 -9.14 9.63
CA LEU A 127 -4.68 -9.71 10.78
C LEU A 127 -4.09 -11.10 10.48
N MET A 128 -4.86 -11.96 9.83
CA MET A 128 -4.39 -13.30 9.45
C MET A 128 -3.23 -13.23 8.44
N PHE A 129 -3.37 -12.43 7.38
CA PHE A 129 -2.38 -12.26 6.33
C PHE A 129 -1.11 -11.60 6.84
N ILE A 130 -1.19 -10.64 7.75
CA ILE A 130 -0.02 -10.06 8.40
C ILE A 130 0.75 -11.15 9.15
N ARG A 131 0.07 -11.98 9.96
CA ARG A 131 0.73 -13.07 10.71
C ARG A 131 1.40 -14.08 9.79
N VAL A 132 0.68 -14.55 8.77
CA VAL A 132 1.20 -15.54 7.81
C VAL A 132 2.33 -14.93 6.98
N GLY A 133 2.15 -13.72 6.48
CA GLY A 133 3.14 -13.00 5.67
C GLY A 133 4.44 -12.74 6.43
N LEU A 134 4.36 -12.35 7.71
CA LEU A 134 5.55 -12.19 8.56
C LEU A 134 6.27 -13.53 8.80
N SER A 135 5.53 -14.60 9.09
CA SER A 135 6.10 -15.93 9.29
C SER A 135 6.79 -16.45 8.02
N LEU A 136 6.12 -16.31 6.88
CA LEU A 136 6.63 -16.71 5.57
C LEU A 136 7.84 -15.86 5.16
N GLY A 137 7.79 -14.55 5.41
CA GLY A 137 8.90 -13.63 5.18
C GLY A 137 10.13 -13.99 6.00
N TYR A 138 9.96 -14.34 7.27
CA TYR A 138 11.06 -14.79 8.13
C TYR A 138 11.68 -16.11 7.64
N MET A 139 10.86 -17.07 7.22
CA MET A 139 11.33 -18.35 6.68
C MET A 139 12.07 -18.17 5.35
N VAL A 140 11.53 -17.37 4.42
CA VAL A 140 12.15 -17.09 3.12
C VAL A 140 13.39 -16.21 3.29
N SER A 141 13.46 -15.37 4.33
CA SER A 141 14.63 -14.55 4.62
C SER A 141 15.90 -15.40 4.86
N LYS A 142 15.74 -16.61 5.39
CA LYS A 142 16.85 -17.57 5.57
C LYS A 142 17.33 -18.20 4.26
N THR A 143 16.61 -18.02 3.16
CA THR A 143 16.93 -18.57 1.85
C THR A 143 17.38 -17.47 0.89
N GLY A 144 18.35 -17.74 0.02
CA GLY A 144 18.84 -16.78 -0.99
C GLY A 144 17.82 -16.36 -2.05
N ILE A 145 16.55 -16.81 -1.93
CA ILE A 145 15.44 -16.58 -2.85
C ILE A 145 14.87 -15.15 -2.71
N MET A 146 15.27 -14.41 -1.68
CA MET A 146 14.77 -13.07 -1.37
C MET A 146 14.80 -12.09 -2.56
N LYS A 147 15.86 -12.12 -3.38
CA LYS A 147 15.96 -11.26 -4.58
C LYS A 147 14.84 -11.53 -5.58
N LYS A 148 14.43 -12.79 -5.76
CA LYS A 148 13.32 -13.16 -6.65
C LYS A 148 11.95 -12.80 -6.03
N ALA A 149 11.82 -12.93 -4.72
CA ALA A 149 10.60 -12.58 -4.00
C ALA A 149 10.25 -11.09 -4.12
N THR A 150 11.24 -10.20 -4.19
CA THR A 150 11.02 -8.75 -4.38
C THR A 150 10.41 -8.40 -5.75
N MET A 151 10.61 -9.24 -6.78
CA MET A 151 10.01 -9.02 -8.11
C MET A 151 8.53 -9.44 -8.17
N LEU A 152 8.11 -10.33 -7.26
CA LEU A 152 6.79 -10.94 -7.26
C LEU A 152 5.63 -9.92 -7.29
N PRO A 153 5.57 -8.90 -6.40
CA PRO A 153 4.47 -7.93 -6.42
C PRO A 153 4.40 -7.14 -7.74
N GLY A 154 5.55 -6.77 -8.33
CA GLY A 154 5.60 -6.06 -9.61
C GLY A 154 5.03 -6.89 -10.76
N VAL A 155 5.40 -8.18 -10.84
CA VAL A 155 4.86 -9.11 -11.84
C VAL A 155 3.35 -9.29 -11.66
N VAL A 156 2.89 -9.48 -10.42
CA VAL A 156 1.46 -9.64 -10.11
C VAL A 156 0.65 -8.42 -10.54
N LEU A 157 1.15 -7.19 -10.32
CA LEU A 157 0.49 -5.95 -10.75
C LEU A 157 0.37 -5.84 -12.27
N ILE A 158 1.43 -6.16 -13.01
CA ILE A 158 1.40 -6.14 -14.48
C ILE A 158 0.39 -7.17 -15.01
N VAL A 159 0.39 -8.38 -14.47
CA VAL A 159 -0.56 -9.44 -14.87
C VAL A 159 -2.00 -9.01 -14.59
N LEU A 160 -2.28 -8.44 -13.41
CA LEU A 160 -3.61 -7.90 -13.08
C LEU A 160 -4.02 -6.76 -14.02
N GLY A 161 -3.11 -5.85 -14.35
CA GLY A 161 -3.34 -4.76 -15.29
C GLY A 161 -3.67 -5.26 -16.69
N LEU A 162 -2.94 -6.26 -17.18
CA LEU A 162 -3.20 -6.92 -18.47
C LEU A 162 -4.57 -7.60 -18.47
N ILE A 163 -4.90 -8.38 -17.45
CA ILE A 163 -6.22 -9.05 -17.35
C ILE A 163 -7.36 -8.03 -17.41
N LYS A 164 -7.22 -6.88 -16.74
CA LYS A 164 -8.22 -5.81 -16.74
C LYS A 164 -8.28 -5.00 -18.03
N LEU A 165 -7.19 -4.99 -18.80
CA LEU A 165 -7.17 -4.38 -20.14
C LEU A 165 -7.93 -5.24 -21.16
N PHE A 166 -7.79 -6.57 -21.07
CA PHE A 166 -8.42 -7.51 -22.02
C PHE A 166 -9.86 -7.91 -21.64
N ARG A 167 -10.35 -7.61 -20.43
CA ARG A 167 -11.69 -7.96 -19.95
C ARG A 167 -12.39 -6.79 -19.25
#